data_AF-A0A967EDC7-F1
#
_entry.id   AF-A0A967EDC7-F1
#
_cell.length_a   1.000
_cell.length_b   1.000
_cell.length_c   1.000
_cell.angle_alpha   90.00
_cell.angle_beta   90.00
_cell.angle_gamma   90.00
#
_symmetry.space_group_name_H-M   'P 1'
#
loop_
_entity.id
_entity.type
_entity.pdbx_description
1 polymer ?
#
loop_
_entity_poly.entity_id
_entity_poly.type
_entity_poly.pdbx_seq_one_letter_code
_entity_poly.pdbx_strand_id
1 'polypeptide(L)'
;MSQIDELQRRIIAALDRIGQGLEGQQAGPDVQEVETLKQQLEDERLASAQLEERLKKLRDKQDAQAEVAARARDELASKIETLDRDLQSLRTANQQLRENNATLREANAAGVAEPHLINKAMLAELEGLRATHAADQAEADAILAELGRILDAGAATNDQSQSEDA
;
A
#
# COMPACT_ATOMS: atom_id res chain seq x y z
N MET A 1 38.09 -72.26 40.99
CA MET A 1 37.89 -72.88 39.66
C MET A 1 36.61 -72.37 38.99
N SER A 2 35.41 -72.55 39.56
CA SER A 2 34.14 -72.09 38.95
C SER A 2 34.03 -70.60 38.59
N GLN A 3 34.56 -69.69 39.43
CA GLN A 3 34.51 -68.24 39.18
C GLN A 3 35.35 -67.79 37.98
N ILE A 4 36.43 -68.52 37.66
CA ILE A 4 37.29 -68.19 36.52
C ILE A 4 36.58 -68.58 35.21
N ASP A 5 35.91 -69.74 35.21
CA ASP A 5 35.15 -70.22 34.04
C ASP A 5 33.93 -69.32 33.76
N GLU A 6 33.28 -68.80 34.81
CA GLU A 6 32.16 -67.86 34.69
C GLU A 6 32.62 -66.50 34.15
N LEU A 7 33.75 -65.98 34.63
CA LEU A 7 34.36 -64.75 34.09
C LEU A 7 34.79 -64.94 32.64
N GLN A 8 35.37 -66.09 32.26
CA GLN A 8 35.74 -66.40 30.89
C GLN A 8 34.51 -66.45 29.96
N ARG A 9 33.42 -67.10 30.36
CA ARG A 9 32.17 -67.11 29.58
C ARG A 9 31.60 -65.70 29.39
N ARG A 10 31.67 -64.87 30.43
CA ARG A 10 31.17 -63.49 30.40
C ARG A 10 32.03 -62.57 29.53
N ILE A 11 33.35 -62.78 29.52
CA ILE A 11 34.29 -62.06 28.64
C ILE A 11 34.07 -62.46 27.18
N ILE A 12 33.91 -63.76 26.88
CA ILE A 12 33.63 -64.23 25.51
C ILE A 12 32.31 -63.63 25.01
N ALA A 13 31.24 -63.67 25.81
CA ALA A 13 29.96 -63.06 25.43
C ALA A 13 30.04 -61.53 25.27
N ALA A 14 30.88 -60.85 26.06
CA ALA A 14 31.11 -59.41 25.91
C ALA A 14 31.92 -59.11 24.64
N LEU A 15 32.93 -59.92 24.33
CA LEU A 15 33.74 -59.78 23.11
C LEU A 15 32.93 -60.08 21.85
N ASP A 16 32.06 -61.10 21.86
CA ASP A 16 31.14 -61.38 20.75
C ASP A 16 30.14 -60.24 20.54
N ARG A 17 29.62 -59.67 21.63
CA ARG A 17 28.72 -58.50 21.56
C ARG A 17 29.44 -57.25 21.05
N ILE A 18 30.70 -57.05 21.44
CA ILE A 18 31.53 -55.95 20.93
C ILE A 18 31.86 -56.20 19.45
N GLY A 19 32.15 -57.45 19.05
CA GLY A 19 32.36 -57.85 17.67
C GLY A 19 31.14 -57.56 16.80
N GLN A 20 29.96 -58.00 17.23
CA GLN A 20 28.68 -57.71 16.55
C GLN A 20 28.37 -56.20 16.52
N GLY A 21 28.65 -55.48 17.60
CA GLY A 21 28.46 -54.03 17.67
C GLY A 21 29.41 -53.27 16.74
N LEU A 22 30.66 -53.72 16.60
CA LEU A 22 31.65 -53.16 15.67
C LEU A 22 31.30 -53.50 14.21
N GLU A 23 30.79 -54.70 13.94
CA GLU A 23 30.37 -55.12 12.61
C GLU A 23 29.14 -54.34 12.14
N GLY A 24 28.18 -54.09 13.04
CA GLY A 24 27.05 -53.18 12.80
C GLY A 24 27.43 -51.71 12.67
N GLN A 25 28.61 -51.31 13.17
CA GLN A 25 29.15 -49.95 13.04
C GLN A 25 30.09 -49.79 11.83
N GLN A 26 30.65 -50.89 11.32
CA GLN A 26 31.37 -50.96 10.05
C GLN A 26 30.42 -51.04 8.84
N ALA A 27 29.18 -51.47 9.05
CA ALA A 27 28.06 -51.08 8.21
C ALA A 27 27.80 -49.57 8.40
N GLY A 28 28.68 -48.75 7.83
CA GLY A 28 28.48 -47.31 7.75
C GLY A 28 27.16 -46.98 7.04
N PRO A 29 26.68 -45.73 7.15
CA PRO A 29 25.48 -45.32 6.42
C PRO A 29 25.65 -45.69 4.95
N ASP A 30 24.63 -46.32 4.36
CA ASP A 30 24.70 -46.81 2.99
C ASP A 30 25.10 -45.64 2.09
N VAL A 31 26.19 -45.78 1.35
CA VAL A 31 26.78 -44.69 0.57
C VAL A 31 25.75 -44.14 -0.42
N GLN A 32 24.85 -45.00 -0.89
CA GLN A 32 23.72 -44.64 -1.75
C GLN A 32 22.65 -43.81 -1.02
N GLU A 33 22.34 -44.12 0.25
CA GLU A 33 21.44 -43.31 1.06
C GLU A 33 22.03 -41.93 1.37
N VAL A 34 23.34 -41.86 1.62
CA VAL A 34 24.03 -40.58 1.86
C VAL A 34 24.06 -39.71 0.61
N GLU A 35 24.27 -40.30 -0.57
CA GLU A 35 24.23 -39.57 -1.84
C GLU A 35 22.82 -39.06 -2.17
N THR A 36 21.79 -39.89 -1.99
CA THR A 36 20.40 -39.48 -2.22
C THR A 36 19.94 -38.38 -1.27
N LEU A 37 20.28 -38.45 0.02
CA LEU A 37 19.99 -37.39 0.99
C LEU A 37 20.73 -36.07 0.68
N LYS A 38 21.98 -36.14 0.20
CA LYS A 38 22.71 -34.95 -0.25
C LYS A 38 22.01 -34.29 -1.44
N GLN A 39 21.55 -35.09 -2.39
CA GLN A 39 20.86 -34.57 -3.56
C GLN A 39 19.51 -33.92 -3.19
N GLN A 40 18.73 -34.54 -2.30
CA GLN A 40 17.51 -33.93 -1.76
C GLN A 40 17.78 -32.62 -1.02
N LEU A 41 18.87 -32.55 -0.24
CA LEU A 41 19.25 -31.33 0.46
C LEU A 41 19.64 -30.21 -0.51
N GLU A 42 20.32 -30.53 -1.61
CA GLU A 42 20.64 -29.57 -2.67
C GLU A 42 19.38 -29.09 -3.40
N ASP A 43 18.45 -29.99 -3.71
CA ASP A 43 17.17 -29.67 -4.33
C ASP A 43 16.31 -28.77 -3.42
N GLU A 44 16.24 -29.08 -2.11
CA GLU A 44 15.54 -28.27 -1.13
C GLU A 44 16.17 -26.88 -0.97
N ARG A 45 17.51 -26.79 -0.92
CA ARG A 45 18.21 -25.51 -0.85
C ARG A 45 17.94 -24.65 -2.07
N LEU A 46 17.89 -25.25 -3.26
CA LEU A 46 17.59 -24.55 -4.50
C LEU A 46 16.13 -24.07 -4.50
N ALA A 47 15.19 -24.90 -4.04
CA ALA A 47 13.79 -24.52 -3.87
C ALA A 47 13.64 -23.38 -2.83
N SER A 48 14.34 -23.44 -1.70
CA SER A 48 14.35 -22.38 -0.69
C SER A 48 14.88 -21.06 -1.27
N ALA A 49 15.99 -21.08 -2.01
CA ALA A 49 16.54 -19.88 -2.63
C ALA A 49 15.56 -19.25 -3.64
N GLN A 50 14.88 -20.06 -4.44
CA GLN A 50 13.84 -19.57 -5.37
C GLN A 50 12.65 -18.97 -4.64
N LEU A 51 12.21 -19.57 -3.53
CA LEU A 51 11.12 -19.05 -2.72
C LEU A 51 11.51 -17.75 -2.02
N GLU A 52 12.73 -17.63 -1.52
CA GLU A 52 13.26 -16.38 -0.93
C GLU A 52 13.30 -15.26 -1.97
N GLU A 53 13.75 -15.53 -3.20
CA GLU A 53 13.75 -14.54 -4.27
C GLU A 53 12.32 -14.11 -4.65
N ARG A 54 11.38 -15.06 -4.73
CA ARG A 54 9.96 -14.75 -4.97
C ARG A 54 9.35 -13.94 -3.84
N LEU A 55 9.66 -14.26 -2.59
CA LEU A 55 9.21 -13.51 -1.42
C LEU A 55 9.77 -12.09 -1.42
N LYS A 56 11.04 -11.92 -1.78
CA LYS A 56 11.65 -10.59 -1.92
C LYS A 56 10.93 -9.77 -2.99
N LYS A 57 10.75 -10.33 -4.18
CA LYS A 57 10.00 -9.68 -5.28
C LYS A 57 8.56 -9.34 -4.88
N LEU A 58 7.89 -10.20 -4.11
CA LEU A 58 6.53 -9.95 -3.63
C LEU A 58 6.50 -8.81 -2.60
N ARG A 59 7.45 -8.79 -1.66
CA ARG A 59 7.59 -7.70 -0.68
C ARG A 59 7.86 -6.37 -1.37
N ASP A 60 8.81 -6.32 -2.31
CA ASP A 60 9.13 -5.11 -3.06
C ASP A 60 7.90 -4.56 -3.79
N LYS A 61 7.07 -5.45 -4.38
CA LYS A 61 5.80 -5.07 -5.00
C LYS A 61 4.77 -4.56 -3.99
N GLN A 62 4.66 -5.22 -2.85
CA GLN A 62 3.71 -4.83 -1.80
C GLN A 62 4.08 -3.47 -1.20
N ASP A 63 5.36 -3.24 -0.96
CA ASP A 63 5.87 -1.97 -0.45
C ASP A 63 5.63 -0.84 -1.48
N ALA A 64 5.88 -1.10 -2.76
CA ALA A 64 5.56 -0.14 -3.83
C ALA A 64 4.04 0.17 -3.91
N GLN A 65 3.18 -0.85 -3.77
CA GLN A 65 1.73 -0.65 -3.72
C GLN A 65 1.29 0.12 -2.47
N ALA A 66 1.91 -0.14 -1.32
CA ALA A 66 1.62 0.56 -0.08
C ALA A 66 1.99 2.04 -0.18
N GLU A 67 3.13 2.37 -0.80
CA GLU A 67 3.55 3.75 -1.08
C GLU A 67 2.56 4.48 -1.99
N VAL A 68 2.12 3.85 -3.07
CA VAL A 68 1.11 4.45 -3.98
C VAL A 68 -0.21 4.66 -3.24
N ALA A 69 -0.66 3.68 -2.45
CA ALA A 69 -1.88 3.80 -1.68
C ALA A 69 -1.80 4.88 -0.59
N ALA A 70 -0.64 5.06 0.04
CA ALA A 70 -0.40 6.12 1.01
C ALA A 70 -0.51 7.51 0.36
N ARG A 71 0.16 7.72 -0.78
CA ARG A 71 0.07 8.98 -1.53
C ARG A 71 -1.35 9.30 -1.97
N ALA A 72 -2.08 8.31 -2.48
CA ALA A 72 -3.48 8.48 -2.88
C ALA A 72 -4.38 8.86 -1.68
N ARG A 73 -4.11 8.34 -0.48
CA ARG A 73 -4.82 8.72 0.74
C ARG A 73 -4.54 10.16 1.14
N ASP A 74 -3.28 10.59 1.08
CA ASP A 74 -2.89 11.97 1.43
C ASP A 74 -3.49 12.99 0.44
N GLU A 75 -3.50 12.65 -0.86
CA GLU A 75 -4.17 13.45 -1.88
C GLU A 75 -5.69 13.54 -1.66
N LEU A 76 -6.33 12.42 -1.29
CA LEU A 76 -7.77 12.43 -1.00
C LEU A 76 -8.07 13.24 0.27
N ALA A 77 -7.24 13.12 1.31
CA ALA A 77 -7.40 13.86 2.55
C ALA A 77 -7.28 15.38 2.31
N SER A 78 -6.31 15.83 1.50
CA SER A 78 -6.17 17.24 1.15
C SER A 78 -7.36 17.76 0.32
N LYS A 79 -7.87 16.97 -0.62
CA LYS A 79 -9.09 17.31 -1.38
C LYS A 79 -10.32 17.46 -0.49
N ILE A 80 -10.51 16.56 0.48
CA ILE A 80 -11.62 16.64 1.43
C ILE A 80 -11.50 17.93 2.26
N GLU A 81 -10.31 18.26 2.74
CA GLU A 81 -10.09 19.48 3.52
C GLU A 81 -10.39 20.76 2.71
N THR A 82 -10.00 20.80 1.44
CA THR A 82 -10.33 21.91 0.53
C THR A 82 -11.84 22.01 0.30
N LEU A 83 -12.51 20.90 0.00
CA LEU A 83 -13.97 20.88 -0.19
C LEU A 83 -14.73 21.33 1.07
N ASP A 84 -14.26 20.95 2.26
CA ASP A 84 -14.85 21.40 3.52
C ASP A 84 -14.72 22.92 3.70
N ARG A 85 -13.57 23.50 3.35
CA ARG A 85 -13.36 24.96 3.35
C ARG A 85 -14.30 25.66 2.37
N ASP A 86 -14.41 25.13 1.15
CA ASP A 86 -15.27 25.71 0.11
C ASP A 86 -16.74 25.64 0.49
N LEU A 87 -17.19 24.53 1.08
CA LEU A 87 -18.56 24.40 1.60
C LEU A 87 -18.85 25.38 2.75
N GLN A 88 -17.89 25.61 3.64
CA GLN A 88 -18.04 26.60 4.72
C GLN A 88 -18.11 28.03 4.16
N SER A 89 -17.27 28.36 3.18
CA SER A 89 -17.30 29.63 2.47
C SER A 89 -18.65 29.85 1.77
N LEU A 90 -19.13 28.86 1.03
CA LEU A 90 -20.42 28.91 0.33
C LEU A 90 -21.60 29.08 1.30
N ARG A 91 -21.59 28.39 2.45
CA ARG A 91 -22.62 28.55 3.49
C ARG A 91 -22.61 29.97 4.06
N THR A 92 -21.42 30.51 4.32
CA THR A 92 -21.26 31.88 4.83
C THR A 92 -21.76 32.91 3.82
N ALA A 93 -21.35 32.80 2.55
CA ALA A 93 -21.83 33.68 1.48
C ALA A 93 -23.35 33.61 1.30
N ASN A 94 -23.95 32.40 1.34
CA ASN A 94 -25.41 32.25 1.27
C ASN A 94 -26.13 32.89 2.45
N GLN A 95 -25.58 32.76 3.66
CA GLN A 95 -26.15 33.39 4.84
C GLN A 95 -26.11 34.92 4.73
N GLN A 96 -24.97 35.49 4.32
CA GLN A 96 -24.83 36.92 4.06
C GLN A 96 -25.79 37.42 2.97
N LEU A 97 -25.95 36.67 1.87
CA LEU A 97 -26.90 37.01 0.81
C LEU A 97 -28.34 37.02 1.32
N ARG A 98 -28.74 36.07 2.18
CA ARG A 98 -30.07 36.04 2.79
C ARG A 98 -30.30 37.24 3.70
N GLU A 99 -29.33 37.56 4.55
CA GLU A 99 -29.38 38.72 5.43
C GLU A 99 -29.46 40.02 4.64
N ASN A 100 -28.66 40.16 3.58
CA ASN A 100 -28.69 41.34 2.71
C ASN A 100 -30.01 41.48 1.96
N ASN A 101 -30.59 40.36 1.49
CA ASN A 101 -31.91 40.39 0.88
C ASN A 101 -33.00 40.79 1.89
N ALA A 102 -32.89 40.33 3.14
CA ALA A 102 -33.83 40.73 4.20
C ALA A 102 -33.74 42.23 4.47
N THR A 103 -32.53 42.76 4.70
CA THR A 103 -32.33 44.19 4.96
C THR A 103 -32.71 45.08 3.78
N LEU A 104 -32.43 44.66 2.54
CA LEU A 104 -32.87 45.39 1.35
C LEU A 104 -34.40 45.40 1.22
N ARG A 105 -35.08 44.30 1.54
CA ARG A 105 -36.56 44.26 1.54
C ARG A 105 -37.14 45.17 2.62
N GLU A 106 -36.56 45.18 3.81
CA GLU A 106 -36.98 46.08 4.90
C GLU A 106 -36.77 47.55 4.52
N ALA A 107 -35.60 47.91 3.98
CA ALA A 107 -35.31 49.29 3.56
C ALA A 107 -36.20 49.74 2.40
N ASN A 108 -36.46 48.86 1.43
CA ASN A 108 -37.38 49.15 0.33
C ASN A 108 -38.84 49.29 0.82
N ALA A 109 -39.28 48.46 1.77
CA ALA A 109 -40.59 48.59 2.41
C ALA A 109 -40.72 49.88 3.24
N ALA A 110 -39.62 50.35 3.84
CA ALA A 110 -39.56 51.63 4.53
C ALA A 110 -39.42 52.84 3.59
N GLY A 111 -39.21 52.60 2.29
CA GLY A 111 -38.99 53.66 1.29
C GLY A 111 -37.65 54.39 1.45
N VAL A 112 -36.70 53.83 2.20
CA VAL A 112 -35.40 54.44 2.47
C VAL A 112 -34.34 53.75 1.62
N ALA A 113 -33.77 54.46 0.65
CA ALA A 113 -32.59 54.00 -0.07
C ALA A 113 -31.34 54.31 0.75
N GLU A 114 -30.86 53.34 1.54
CA GLU A 114 -29.64 53.50 2.34
C GLU A 114 -28.38 53.06 1.56
N PRO A 115 -27.41 53.97 1.31
CA PRO A 115 -26.17 53.64 0.59
C PRO A 115 -25.35 52.51 1.22
N HIS A 116 -25.42 52.34 2.54
CA HIS A 116 -24.71 51.27 3.25
C HIS A 116 -25.26 49.87 2.93
N LEU A 117 -26.56 49.73 2.64
CA LEU A 117 -27.16 48.46 2.24
C LEU A 117 -26.77 48.06 0.82
N ILE A 118 -26.64 49.05 -0.08
CA ILE A 118 -26.13 48.84 -1.43
C ILE A 118 -24.69 48.34 -1.37
N ASN A 119 -23.84 48.97 -0.56
CA ASN A 119 -22.46 48.53 -0.38
C ASN A 119 -22.37 47.13 0.24
N LYS A 120 -23.24 46.80 1.20
CA LYS A 120 -23.29 45.45 1.81
C LYS A 120 -23.73 44.39 0.79
N ALA A 121 -24.71 44.72 -0.05
CA ALA A 121 -25.18 43.86 -1.13
C ALA A 121 -24.08 43.63 -2.19
N MET A 122 -23.40 44.71 -2.63
CA MET A 122 -22.26 44.60 -3.54
C MET A 122 -21.13 43.74 -2.96
N LEU A 123 -20.83 43.86 -1.66
CA LEU A 123 -19.81 43.01 -1.02
C LEU A 123 -20.19 41.53 -1.04
N ALA A 124 -21.46 41.20 -0.74
CA ALA A 124 -21.92 39.81 -0.80
C ALA A 124 -21.99 39.27 -2.24
N GLU A 125 -22.31 40.12 -3.22
CA GLU A 125 -22.25 39.76 -4.65
C GLU A 125 -20.80 39.46 -5.06
N LEU A 126 -19.85 40.29 -4.61
CA LEU A 126 -18.43 40.10 -4.89
C LEU A 126 -17.86 38.85 -4.20
N GLU A 127 -18.31 38.55 -2.98
CA GLU A 127 -17.98 37.32 -2.27
C GLU A 127 -18.60 36.08 -2.94
N GLY A 128 -19.83 36.20 -3.45
CA GLY A 128 -20.47 35.19 -4.29
C GLY A 128 -19.70 34.92 -5.58
N LEU A 129 -19.32 35.97 -6.32
CA LEU A 129 -18.51 35.86 -7.54
C LEU A 129 -17.14 35.22 -7.28
N ARG A 130 -16.50 35.54 -6.15
CA ARG A 130 -15.26 34.89 -5.73
C ARG A 130 -15.45 33.40 -5.44
N ALA A 131 -16.53 33.04 -4.76
CA ALA A 131 -16.84 31.64 -4.48
C ALA A 131 -17.14 30.85 -5.76
N THR A 132 -17.88 31.43 -6.71
CA THR A 132 -18.11 30.82 -8.03
C THR A 132 -16.80 30.65 -8.80
N HIS A 133 -15.97 31.69 -8.87
CA HIS A 133 -14.68 31.60 -9.55
C HIS A 133 -13.73 30.57 -8.91
N ALA A 134 -13.73 30.44 -7.58
CA ALA A 134 -12.96 29.41 -6.89
C ALA A 134 -13.45 28.00 -7.24
N ALA A 135 -14.77 27.80 -7.33
CA ALA A 135 -15.36 26.54 -7.75
C ALA A 135 -15.00 26.21 -9.22
N ASP A 136 -15.11 27.20 -10.12
CA ASP A 136 -14.74 27.04 -11.53
C ASP A 136 -13.25 26.67 -11.69
N GLN A 137 -12.36 27.26 -10.88
CA GLN A 137 -10.93 26.91 -10.86
C GLN A 137 -10.72 25.48 -10.36
N ALA A 138 -11.37 25.08 -9.28
CA ALA A 138 -11.26 23.71 -8.75
C ALA A 138 -11.78 22.67 -9.76
N GLU A 139 -12.84 22.98 -10.51
CA GLU A 139 -13.34 22.13 -11.59
C GLU A 139 -12.35 22.05 -12.76
N ALA A 140 -11.78 23.18 -13.18
CA ALA A 140 -10.76 23.21 -14.23
C ALA A 140 -9.51 22.41 -13.84
N ASP A 141 -9.03 22.53 -12.60
CA ASP A 141 -7.89 21.77 -12.09
C ASP A 141 -8.19 20.26 -12.05
N ALA A 142 -9.41 19.88 -11.66
CA ALA A 142 -9.84 18.49 -11.68
C ALA A 142 -9.87 17.92 -13.12
N ILE A 143 -10.38 18.69 -14.09
CA ILE A 143 -10.38 18.32 -15.50
C ILE A 143 -8.95 18.19 -16.03
N LEU A 144 -8.07 19.15 -15.73
CA LEU A 144 -6.67 19.11 -16.16
C LEU A 144 -5.93 17.91 -15.57
N ALA A 145 -6.18 17.59 -14.30
CA ALA A 145 -5.60 16.41 -13.66
C ALA A 145 -6.07 15.10 -14.33
N GLU A 146 -7.35 15.01 -14.71
CA GLU A 146 -7.88 13.84 -15.41
C GLU A 146 -7.33 13.73 -16.85
N LEU A 147 -7.26 14.84 -17.58
CA LEU A 147 -6.64 14.89 -18.91
C LEU A 147 -5.15 14.50 -18.86
N GLY A 148 -4.43 14.95 -17.83
CA GLY A 148 -3.05 14.55 -17.58
C GLY A 148 -2.92 13.04 -17.39
N ARG A 149 -3.79 12.42 -16.56
CA ARG A 149 -3.80 10.96 -16.39
C ARG A 149 -4.13 10.21 -17.67
N ILE A 150 -5.08 10.69 -18.48
CA ILE A 150 -5.41 10.07 -19.77
C ILE A 150 -4.22 10.16 -20.74
N LEU A 151 -3.52 11.29 -20.76
CA LEU A 151 -2.34 11.48 -21.61
C LEU A 151 -1.19 10.56 -21.18
N ASP A 152 -0.92 10.48 -19.88
CA ASP A 152 0.12 9.60 -19.33
C ASP A 152 -0.21 8.12 -19.55
N ALA A 153 -1.47 7.72 -19.40
CA ALA A 153 -1.95 6.37 -19.72
C ALA A 153 -1.83 6.05 -21.21
N GLY A 154 -2.07 7.04 -22.09
CA GLY A 154 -1.86 6.94 -23.54
C GLY A 154 -0.39 6.84 -23.93
N ALA A 155 0.49 7.55 -23.24
CA ALA A 155 1.94 7.46 -23.45
C ALA A 155 2.48 6.09 -23.00
N ALA A 156 2.02 5.58 -21.86
CA ALA A 156 2.41 4.26 -21.35
C ALA A 156 1.94 3.10 -22.25
N THR A 157 0.79 3.24 -22.91
CA THR A 157 0.30 2.23 -23.87
C THR A 157 1.07 2.22 -25.19
N ASN A 158 1.53 3.38 -25.67
CA ASN A 158 2.40 3.45 -26.84
C ASN A 158 3.81 2.86 -26.58
N ASP A 159 4.39 3.07 -25.40
CA ASP A 159 5.72 2.56 -25.05
C ASP A 159 5.73 1.02 -24.90
N GLN A 160 4.64 0.44 -24.37
CA GLN A 160 4.45 -1.01 -24.32
C GLN A 160 4.35 -1.63 -25.71
N SER A 161 3.63 -0.99 -26.64
CA SER A 161 3.50 -1.47 -28.02
C SER A 161 4.81 -1.46 -28.82
N GLN A 162 5.73 -0.52 -28.51
CA GLN A 162 7.05 -0.48 -29.17
C GLN A 162 8.05 -1.49 -28.59
N SER A 163 7.84 -1.95 -27.35
CA SER A 163 8.70 -2.95 -26.71
C SER A 163 8.37 -4.40 -27.08
N GLU A 164 7.17 -4.68 -27.60
CA GLU A 164 6.78 -6.03 -28.07
C GLU A 164 7.17 -6.30 -29.53
N ASP A 165 7.47 -5.25 -30.31
CA ASP A 165 7.86 -5.33 -31.73
C ASP A 165 9.39 -5.34 -31.97
N ALA A 166 10.21 -5.39 -30.91
CA ALA A 166 11.69 -5.44 -30.97
C ALA A 166 12.26 -6.73 -30.35
#